data_AF-A4F317-F1
#
_entry.id   AF-A4F317-F1
#
_cell.length_a   1.000
_cell.length_b   1.000
_cell.length_c   1.000
_cell.angle_alpha   90.00
_cell.angle_beta   90.00
_cell.angle_gamma   90.00
#
_symmetry.space_group_name_H-M   'P 1'
#
loop_
_entity.id
_entity.type
_entity.pdbx_description
1 polymer ?
#
loop_
_entity_poly.entity_id
_entity_poly.type
_entity_poly.pdbx_seq_one_letter_code
_entity_poly.pdbx_strand_id
1 'polypeptide(L)'
;MELPSMNVPFSRYCWVTLTIQDHLPIDSFRSLNLSITNDNYSGGDLKAYPADFNGILAGNWFTFSPVTYSMKLQYNYTNGAEEATRVRVYCKSPLPYWLPYCG
;
A
#
# COMPACT_ATOMS: atom_id res chain seq x y z
N MET A 1 9.26 -5.97 -2.16
CA MET A 1 8.68 -5.88 -3.51
C MET A 1 8.60 -4.42 -3.93
N GLU A 2 9.04 -4.09 -5.14
CA GLU A 2 8.82 -2.76 -5.74
C GLU A 2 7.50 -2.79 -6.52
N LEU A 3 6.64 -1.81 -6.28
CA LEU A 3 5.40 -1.61 -7.03
C LEU A 3 5.68 -0.65 -8.21
N PRO A 4 4.77 -0.53 -9.18
CA PRO A 4 4.91 0.46 -10.24
C PRO A 4 5.11 1.88 -9.65
N SER A 5 5.57 2.86 -10.44
CA SER A 5 5.65 4.25 -9.95
C SER A 5 4.31 4.95 -10.15
N MET A 6 3.85 5.68 -9.13
CA MET A 6 2.58 6.42 -9.18
C MET A 6 2.86 7.87 -9.58
N ASN A 7 2.46 8.26 -10.79
CA ASN A 7 2.49 9.66 -11.19
C ASN A 7 1.26 10.41 -10.69
N VAL A 8 1.49 11.49 -9.95
CA VAL A 8 0.44 12.35 -9.44
C VAL A 8 0.52 13.68 -10.18
N PRO A 9 -0.46 14.05 -11.04
CA PRO A 9 -0.36 15.27 -11.85
C PRO A 9 -0.73 16.56 -11.10
N PHE A 10 -1.48 16.44 -10.00
CA PHE A 10 -1.96 17.56 -9.18
C PHE A 10 -1.93 17.16 -7.72
N SER A 11 -1.77 18.10 -6.79
CA SER A 11 -1.85 17.74 -5.37
C SER A 11 -3.24 17.18 -5.02
N ARG A 12 -3.29 16.05 -4.31
CA ARG A 12 -4.56 15.39 -3.94
C ARG A 12 -4.47 14.62 -2.64
N TYR A 13 -5.64 14.42 -2.03
CA TYR A 13 -5.83 13.57 -0.87
C TYR A 13 -6.39 12.21 -1.31
N CYS A 14 -5.73 11.13 -0.92
CA CYS A 14 -6.05 9.78 -1.35
C CYS A 14 -6.03 8.79 -0.19
N TRP A 15 -6.98 7.86 -0.19
CA TRP A 15 -7.05 6.73 0.72
C TRP A 15 -6.26 5.56 0.14
N VAL A 16 -5.15 5.22 0.78
CA VAL A 16 -4.34 4.07 0.40
C VAL A 16 -4.73 2.91 1.30
N THR A 17 -5.04 1.77 0.68
CA THR A 17 -5.44 0.55 1.39
C THR A 17 -4.57 -0.62 1.02
N LEU A 18 -4.34 -1.46 2.00
CA LEU A 18 -3.69 -2.75 1.92
C LEU A 18 -4.72 -3.82 2.25
N THR A 19 -4.79 -4.84 1.42
CA THR A 19 -5.62 -6.01 1.69
C THR A 19 -4.79 -7.27 1.58
N ILE A 20 -4.82 -8.10 2.61
CA ILE A 20 -4.23 -9.43 2.59
C ILE A 20 -5.30 -10.36 2.02
N GLN A 21 -5.01 -11.01 0.90
CA GLN A 21 -5.91 -11.97 0.27
C GLN A 21 -5.49 -13.38 0.66
N ASP A 22 -5.46 -13.66 1.96
CA ASP A 22 -5.18 -15.01 2.43
C ASP A 22 -6.46 -15.85 2.49
N HIS A 23 -6.31 -17.15 2.28
CA HIS A 23 -7.33 -18.13 2.61
C HIS A 23 -7.22 -18.38 4.12
N LEU A 24 -7.95 -17.57 4.89
CA LEU A 24 -8.07 -17.62 6.36
C LEU A 24 -7.68 -18.97 7.01
N PRO A 25 -6.96 -18.97 8.13
CA PRO A 25 -6.72 -17.81 9.02
C PRO A 25 -5.36 -17.13 8.80
N ILE A 26 -5.35 -15.80 8.93
CA ILE A 26 -4.19 -14.89 8.84
C ILE A 26 -3.23 -15.08 10.05
N ASP A 27 -3.10 -16.29 10.59
CA ASP A 27 -2.30 -16.61 11.78
C ASP A 27 -0.80 -16.42 11.53
N SER A 28 -0.39 -16.41 10.25
CA SER A 28 0.98 -16.24 9.79
C SER A 28 1.42 -14.78 9.73
N PHE A 29 0.51 -13.83 9.49
CA PHE A 29 0.86 -12.46 9.20
C PHE A 29 1.44 -11.74 10.43
N ARG A 30 2.54 -11.01 10.24
CA ARG A 30 3.20 -10.26 11.31
C ARG A 30 3.15 -8.77 11.11
N SER A 31 3.44 -8.31 9.91
CA SER A 31 3.49 -6.89 9.60
C SER A 31 3.60 -6.66 8.11
N LEU A 32 3.06 -5.54 7.67
CA LEU A 32 3.21 -5.00 6.33
C LEU A 32 3.65 -3.54 6.48
N ASN A 33 4.64 -3.13 5.69
CA ASN A 33 5.00 -1.75 5.51
C ASN A 33 4.99 -1.38 4.03
N LEU A 34 4.13 -0.43 3.66
CA LEU A 34 4.15 0.21 2.36
C LEU A 34 4.84 1.57 2.51
N SER A 35 6.05 1.66 2.00
CA SER A 35 6.79 2.90 1.92
C SER A 35 6.49 3.61 0.61
N ILE A 36 6.11 4.89 0.71
CA ILE A 36 5.83 5.73 -0.44
C ILE A 36 6.87 6.85 -0.41
N THR A 37 7.72 6.92 -1.44
CA THR A 37 8.83 7.88 -1.50
C THR A 37 8.80 8.67 -2.80
N ASN A 38 9.32 9.88 -2.78
CA ASN A 38 9.68 10.62 -3.98
C ASN A 38 11.12 11.14 -3.81
N ASP A 39 11.70 11.71 -4.88
CA ASP A 39 13.10 12.15 -4.89
C ASP A 39 13.43 13.21 -3.82
N ASN A 40 12.43 13.94 -3.31
CA ASN A 40 12.62 15.06 -2.38
C ASN A 40 12.06 14.80 -0.97
N TYR A 41 11.17 13.82 -0.79
CA TYR A 41 10.42 13.57 0.45
C TYR A 41 10.05 12.09 0.59
N SER A 42 10.05 11.57 1.83
CA SER A 42 9.23 10.40 2.13
C SER A 42 7.77 10.84 2.02
N GLY A 43 7.06 10.34 0.99
CA GLY A 43 5.62 10.54 0.82
C GLY A 43 4.78 9.94 1.97
N GLY A 44 5.42 9.19 2.85
CA GLY A 44 4.88 8.60 4.06
C GLY A 44 5.04 7.08 4.06
N ASP A 45 4.75 6.48 5.20
CA ASP A 45 4.75 5.03 5.37
C ASP A 45 3.38 4.60 5.88
N LEU A 46 2.81 3.57 5.25
CA LEU A 46 1.65 2.85 5.77
C LEU A 46 2.14 1.54 6.38
N LYS A 47 2.24 1.53 7.71
CA LYS A 47 2.49 0.32 8.47
C LYS A 47 1.16 -0.28 8.91
N ALA A 48 1.04 -1.59 8.77
CA ALA A 48 -0.10 -2.35 9.24
C ALA A 48 0.39 -3.61 9.95
N TYR A 49 -0.07 -3.79 11.18
CA TYR A 49 0.11 -4.97 12.01
C TYR A 49 -1.23 -5.72 12.08
N PRO A 50 -1.26 -6.99 12.54
CA PRO A 50 -2.51 -7.77 12.62
C PRO A 50 -3.66 -7.03 13.29
N ALA A 51 -3.39 -6.22 14.32
CA ALA A 51 -4.39 -5.43 15.04
C ALA A 51 -4.94 -4.23 14.24
N ASP A 52 -4.24 -3.75 13.21
CA ASP A 52 -4.66 -2.63 12.37
C ASP A 52 -5.63 -3.06 11.25
N PHE A 53 -5.72 -4.37 10.98
CA PHE A 53 -6.63 -4.91 9.99
C PHE A 53 -8.03 -5.05 10.58
N ASN A 54 -8.97 -4.25 10.06
CA ASN A 54 -10.39 -4.50 10.31
C ASN A 54 -10.85 -5.63 9.38
N GLY A 55 -10.69 -6.87 9.83
CA GLY A 55 -10.84 -8.06 9.00
C GLY A 55 -9.61 -8.25 8.11
N ILE A 56 -9.70 -7.84 6.84
CA ILE A 56 -8.63 -8.02 5.84
C ILE A 56 -8.11 -6.71 5.25
N LEU A 57 -8.60 -5.55 5.71
CA LEU A 57 -8.25 -4.26 5.16
C LEU A 57 -7.63 -3.34 6.22
N ALA A 58 -6.46 -2.79 5.88
CA ALA A 58 -5.84 -1.68 6.58
C ALA A 58 -5.68 -0.50 5.60
N GLY A 59 -5.74 0.73 6.07
CA GLY A 59 -5.57 1.89 5.20
C GLY A 59 -5.29 3.17 5.96
N ASN A 60 -4.72 4.13 5.24
CA ASN A 60 -4.49 5.47 5.77
C ASN A 60 -4.63 6.52 4.65
N TRP A 61 -4.92 7.75 5.04
CA TRP A 61 -5.03 8.87 4.12
C TRP A 61 -3.66 9.52 3.92
N PHE A 62 -3.34 9.84 2.67
CA PHE A 62 -2.11 10.51 2.28
C PHE A 62 -2.41 11.74 1.43
N THR A 63 -1.64 12.80 1.67
CA THR A 63 -1.60 13.98 0.80
C THR A 63 -0.43 13.82 -0.15
N PHE A 64 -0.71 13.76 -1.45
CA PHE A 64 0.30 13.68 -2.49
C PHE A 64 0.52 15.05 -3.14
N SER A 65 1.77 15.34 -3.46
CA SER A 65 2.22 16.47 -4.28
C SER A 65 2.24 16.06 -5.76
N PRO A 66 2.27 17.02 -6.71
CA PRO A 66 2.27 16.72 -8.13
C PRO A 66 3.63 16.19 -8.64
N VAL A 67 4.03 15.00 -8.17
CA VAL A 67 5.31 14.34 -8.49
C VAL A 67 5.09 12.84 -8.73
N THR A 68 6.14 12.16 -9.18
CA THR A 68 6.14 10.69 -9.25
C THR A 68 6.60 10.12 -7.92
N TYR A 69 5.85 9.14 -7.42
CA TYR A 69 6.17 8.40 -6.21
C TYR A 69 6.59 6.97 -6.56
N SER A 70 7.65 6.51 -5.92
CA SER A 70 8.04 5.11 -5.87
C SER A 70 7.39 4.45 -4.66
N MET A 71 6.87 3.24 -4.85
CA MET A 71 6.19 2.51 -3.79
C MET A 71 6.86 1.17 -3.57
N LYS A 72 7.22 0.90 -2.32
CA LYS A 72 7.86 -0.34 -1.92
C LYS A 72 7.02 -1.03 -0.87
N LEU A 73 6.63 -2.26 -1.16
CA LEU A 73 5.90 -3.13 -0.24
C LEU A 73 6.86 -4.11 0.42
N GLN A 74 6.86 -4.12 1.74
CA GLN A 74 7.56 -5.11 2.57
C GLN A 74 6.54 -5.79 3.46
N TYR A 75 6.60 -7.11 3.56
CA TYR A 75 5.73 -7.89 4.43
C TYR A 75 6.55 -8.95 5.15
N ASN A 76 6.02 -9.42 6.27
CA ASN A 76 6.62 -10.47 7.07
C ASN A 76 5.55 -11.47 7.52
N TYR A 77 5.80 -12.75 7.27
CA TYR A 77 4.96 -13.88 7.64
C TYR A 77 5.78 -14.90 8.42
N THR A 78 5.19 -15.58 9.41
CA THR A 78 5.90 -16.58 10.23
C THR A 78 6.24 -17.86 9.47
N ASN A 79 5.41 -18.22 8.49
CA ASN A 79 5.56 -19.44 7.70
C ASN A 79 6.51 -19.25 6.50
N GLY A 80 7.01 -18.03 6.28
CA GLY A 80 7.79 -17.69 5.09
C GLY A 80 7.00 -17.79 3.78
N ALA A 81 5.68 -17.99 3.85
CA ALA A 81 4.83 -18.00 2.67
C ALA A 81 4.63 -16.55 2.20
N GLU A 82 4.83 -16.32 0.90
CA GLU A 82 4.46 -15.07 0.26
C GLU A 82 2.95 -15.12 -0.02
N GLU A 83 2.14 -14.53 0.88
CA GLU A 83 0.70 -14.43 0.67
C GLU A 83 0.35 -13.25 -0.23
N ALA A 84 -0.70 -13.44 -1.03
CA ALA A 84 -1.13 -12.47 -2.02
C ALA A 84 -1.57 -11.17 -1.34
N THR A 85 -0.80 -10.11 -1.55
CA THR A 85 -1.06 -8.80 -0.93
C THR A 85 -1.44 -7.81 -2.01
N ARG A 86 -2.57 -7.15 -1.81
CA ARG A 86 -3.12 -6.20 -2.76
C ARG A 86 -3.05 -4.79 -2.21
N VAL A 87 -2.47 -3.89 -3.01
CA VAL A 87 -2.39 -2.46 -2.70
C VAL A 87 -3.34 -1.71 -3.62
N ARG A 88 -4.18 -0.85 -3.04
CA ARG A 88 -5.09 0.02 -3.79
C ARG A 88 -4.97 1.46 -3.32
N VAL A 89 -5.03 2.37 -4.26
CA VAL A 89 -5.01 3.82 -4.00
C VAL A 89 -6.31 4.39 -4.55
N TYR A 90 -7.12 4.95 -3.66
CA TYR A 90 -8.39 5.57 -4.01
C TYR A 90 -8.26 7.07 -3.79
N CYS A 91 -8.39 7.84 -4.85
CA CYS A 91 -8.45 9.30 -4.76
C CYS A 91 -9.84 9.75 -5.21
N LYS A 92 -10.27 10.96 -4.79
CA LYS A 92 -11.47 11.61 -5.36
C LYS A 92 -11.39 11.74 -6.89
N SER A 93 -10.15 11.79 -7.36
CA SER A 93 -9.63 11.78 -8.72
C SER A 93 -9.25 10.44 -9.36
N PRO A 94 -9.58 10.05 -10.61
CA PRO A 94 -8.80 9.00 -11.26
C PRO A 94 -7.31 9.40 -11.30
N LEU A 95 -6.42 8.47 -10.94
CA LEU A 95 -4.99 8.61 -11.18
C LEU A 95 -4.69 8.12 -12.60
N PRO A 96 -3.86 8.84 -13.37
CA PRO A 96 -3.40 8.34 -14.65
C PRO A 96 -2.66 7.00 -14.45
N TYR A 97 -3.11 5.95 -15.12
CA TYR A 97 -2.37 4.69 -15.29
C TYR A 97 -2.01 3.90 -14.02
N TRP A 98 -2.66 4.16 -12.89
CA TRP A 98 -2.47 3.34 -11.68
C TRP A 98 -3.51 2.22 -11.60
N LEU A 99 -3.16 1.02 -12.05
CA LEU A 99 -3.99 -0.17 -11.89
C LEU A 99 -3.73 -0.82 -10.52
N PRO A 100 -4.76 -1.37 -9.85
CA PRO A 100 -4.58 -2.14 -8.63
C PRO A 100 -3.52 -3.24 -8.80
N TYR A 101 -2.54 -3.28 -7.89
CA TYR A 101 -1.52 -4.33 -7.92
C TYR A 101 -1.99 -5.56 -7.17
N CYS A 102 -1.76 -6.73 -7.75
CA CYS A 102 -1.97 -8.03 -7.13
C CYS A 102 -0.71 -8.85 -7.39
N GLY A 103 0.00 -9.21 -6.32
CA GLY A 103 1.14 -10.12 -6.36
C GLY A 103 1.13 -11.00 -5.13
#